data_AF-A0A842K1H7-F1
#
_entry.id   AF-A0A842K1H7-F1
#
_cell.length_a   1.000
_cell.length_b   1.000
_cell.length_c   1.000
_cell.angle_alpha   90.00
_cell.angle_beta   90.00
_cell.angle_gamma   90.00
#
_symmetry.space_group_name_H-M   'P 1'
#
loop_
_entity.id
_entity.type
_entity.pdbx_description
1 polymer ?
#
loop_
_entity_poly.entity_id
_entity_poly.type
_entity_poly.pdbx_seq_one_letter_code
_entity_poly.pdbx_strand_id
1 'polypeptide(L)' 'MTVREVLEELGWTSYSALGHSMRGLTALRISILMPHTIRSIVAISPVTPAGPPVDEATLEAFSAL' A
#
# COMPACT_ATOMS: atom_id res chain seq x y z
N MET A 1 5.98 -13.24 5.20
CA MET A 1 6.57 -12.21 6.06
C MET A 1 5.81 -10.90 5.89
N THR A 2 5.08 -10.46 6.92
CA THR A 2 4.35 -9.19 6.95
C THR A 2 5.25 -8.06 7.44
N VAL A 3 4.83 -6.80 7.25
CA VAL A 3 5.59 -5.66 7.80
C VAL A 3 5.67 -5.72 9.32
N ARG A 4 4.61 -6.18 10.00
CA ARG A 4 4.61 -6.36 11.45
C ARG A 4 5.70 -7.36 11.90
N GLU A 5 5.76 -8.52 11.25
CA GLU A 5 6.76 -9.56 11.55
C GLU A 5 8.18 -9.01 11.39
N VAL A 6 8.45 -8.22 10.35
CA VAL A 6 9.76 -7.57 10.15
C VAL A 6 10.09 -6.57 11.26
N LEU A 7 9.11 -5.75 11.68
CA LEU A 7 9.33 -4.79 12.75
C LEU A 7 9.65 -5.48 14.08
N GLU A 8 8.96 -6.59 14.37
CA GLU A 8 9.20 -7.41 15.57
C GLU A 8 10.60 -8.05 15.53
N GLU A 9 11.00 -8.63 14.39
CA GLU A 9 12.32 -9.25 14.23
C GLU A 9 13.47 -8.23 14.35
N LEU A 10 13.27 -7.01 13.83
CA LEU A 10 14.28 -5.94 13.89
C LEU A 10 14.22 -5.12 15.19
N GLY A 11 13.23 -5.34 16.06
CA GLY A 11 13.01 -4.53 17.25
C GLY A 11 12.64 -3.07 16.95
N TRP A 12 12.07 -2.78 15.77
CA TRP A 12 11.73 -1.44 15.34
C TRP A 12 10.32 -1.05 15.75
N THR A 13 10.18 0.08 16.43
CA THR A 13 8.87 0.62 16.84
C THR A 13 8.25 1.55 15.80
N SER A 14 9.07 2.12 14.90
CA SER A 14 8.61 2.96 13.81
C SER A 14 9.58 3.01 12.63
N TYR A 15 9.06 3.29 11.44
CA TYR A 15 9.83 3.32 10.19
C TYR A 15 9.30 4.39 9.22
N SER A 16 10.09 4.67 8.18
CA SER A 16 9.65 5.48 7.02
C SER A 16 9.56 4.55 5.80
N ALA A 17 8.58 4.80 4.93
CA ALA A 17 8.32 3.94 3.78
C ALA A 17 8.59 4.64 2.45
N LEU A 18 9.15 3.90 1.50
CA LEU A 18 9.27 4.28 0.09
C LEU A 18 8.52 3.22 -0.73
N GLY A 19 7.60 3.64 -1.60
CA GLY A 19 6.84 2.73 -2.44
C GLY A 19 6.69 3.26 -3.87
N HIS A 20 7.02 2.42 -4.86
CA HIS A 20 6.79 2.69 -6.28
C HIS A 20 5.57 1.93 -6.81
N SER A 21 4.75 2.56 -7.66
CA SER A 21 3.58 1.92 -8.30
C SER A 21 2.65 1.28 -7.26
N MET A 22 2.35 0.00 -7.38
CA MET A 22 1.51 -0.73 -6.44
C MET A 22 2.07 -0.71 -5.00
N ARG A 23 3.39 -0.61 -4.81
CA ARG A 23 3.97 -0.51 -3.45
C ARG A 23 3.71 0.86 -2.82
N GLY A 24 3.50 1.89 -3.61
CA GLY A 24 3.04 3.20 -3.11
C GLY A 24 1.65 3.08 -2.48
N LEU A 25 0.73 2.39 -3.17
CA LEU A 25 -0.60 2.05 -2.62
C LEU A 25 -0.48 1.19 -1.35
N THR A 26 0.38 0.17 -1.36
CA THR A 26 0.61 -0.67 -0.19
C THR A 26 1.10 0.13 1.02
N ALA A 27 2.03 1.07 0.83
CA ALA A 27 2.53 1.93 1.91
C ALA A 27 1.41 2.81 2.50
N LEU A 28 0.57 3.41 1.65
CA LEU A 28 -0.61 4.18 2.06
C LEU A 28 -1.64 3.31 2.81
N ARG A 29 -1.85 2.07 2.36
CA ARG A 29 -2.75 1.13 3.04
C ARG A 29 -2.22 0.74 4.41
N ILE A 30 -0.91 0.48 4.53
CA ILE A 30 -0.30 0.13 5.81
C ILE A 30 -0.39 1.29 6.80
N SER A 31 -0.23 2.55 6.37
CA SER A 31 -0.37 3.69 7.29
C SER A 31 -1.78 3.86 7.84
N ILE A 32 -2.80 3.32 7.18
CA ILE A 32 -4.16 3.25 7.72
C ILE A 32 -4.28 2.12 8.76
N LEU A 33 -3.67 0.96 8.48
CA LEU A 33 -3.76 -0.23 9.34
C LEU A 33 -2.87 -0.15 10.59
N MET A 34 -1.76 0.58 10.52
CA MET A 34 -0.76 0.72 11.58
C MET A 34 -0.31 2.18 11.71
N PRO A 35 -1.22 3.12 12.03
CA PRO A 35 -0.96 4.57 11.91
C PRO A 35 0.15 5.08 12.83
N HIS A 36 0.45 4.37 13.92
CA HIS A 36 1.47 4.77 14.88
C HIS A 36 2.87 4.23 14.57
N THR A 37 3.04 3.40 13.54
CA THR A 37 4.35 2.81 13.20
C THR A 37 5.01 3.49 12.00
N ILE A 38 4.26 4.19 11.15
CA ILE A 38 4.81 4.94 10.00
C ILE A 38 5.07 6.40 10.40
N ARG A 39 6.29 6.90 10.15
CA ARG A 39 6.65 8.31 10.36
C ARG A 39 6.43 9.16 9.11
N SER A 40 6.73 8.60 7.94
CA SER A 40 6.62 9.28 6.65
C SER A 40 6.53 8.30 5.50
N ILE A 41 5.97 8.75 4.38
CA ILE A 41 5.83 7.96 3.15
C ILE A 41 6.33 8.80 1.97
N VAL A 42 7.16 8.19 1.12
CA VAL A 42 7.47 8.67 -0.22
C VAL A 42 6.82 7.71 -1.21
N ALA A 43 5.75 8.16 -1.88
CA ALA A 43 5.04 7.39 -2.88
C ALA A 43 5.42 7.89 -4.28
N ILE A 44 6.06 7.04 -5.08
CA ILE A 44 6.50 7.35 -6.44
C ILE A 44 5.53 6.69 -7.42
N SER A 45 4.83 7.52 -8.21
CA SER A 45 3.83 7.06 -9.18
C SER A 45 2.87 6.01 -8.61
N PRO A 46 2.25 6.23 -7.43
CA PRO A 46 1.45 5.21 -6.79
C PRO A 46 0.24 4.82 -7.63
N VAL A 47 -0.16 3.55 -7.56
CA VAL A 47 -1.54 3.20 -7.96
C VAL A 47 -2.49 3.95 -7.03
N THR A 48 -3.50 4.60 -7.61
CA THR A 48 -4.50 5.34 -6.82
C THR A 48 -5.35 4.37 -5.99
N PRO A 49 -5.61 4.66 -4.70
CA PRO A 49 -6.55 3.88 -3.89
C PRO A 49 -7.98 3.87 -4.44
N ALA A 50 -8.34 4.87 -5.25
CA ALA A 50 -9.66 4.96 -5.87
C ALA A 50 -9.84 3.98 -7.04
N GLY A 51 -8.77 3.28 -7.46
CA GLY A 51 -8.76 2.48 -8.69
C GLY A 51 -8.73 3.36 -9.96
N PRO A 52 -8.42 2.76 -11.12
CA PRO A 52 -8.56 3.44 -12.40
C PRO A 52 -10.03 3.68 -12.73
N PRO A 53 -10.38 4.77 -13.44
CA PRO A 53 -11.72 4.89 -14.01
C PRO A 53 -11.91 3.77 -15.06
N VAL A 54 -12.89 2.92 -14.82
CA VAL A 54 -13.28 1.82 -15.71
C VAL A 54 -14.78 1.90 -15.98
N ASP A 55 -15.19 1.63 -17.22
CA ASP A 55 -16.60 1.47 -17.53
C ASP A 55 -17.10 0.07 -17.11
N GLU A 56 -18.42 -0.11 -17.10
CA GLU A 56 -19.06 -1.35 -16.64
C GLU A 56 -18.58 -2.57 -17.45
N ALA A 57 -18.51 -2.44 -18.78
CA ALA A 57 -18.09 -3.53 -19.65
C ALA A 57 -16.63 -3.96 -19.38
N THR A 58 -15.74 -3.00 -19.14
CA THR A 58 -14.35 -3.27 -18.77
C THR A 58 -14.27 -3.93 -17.40
N LEU A 59 -15.08 -3.49 -16.42
CA LEU A 59 -15.11 -4.06 -15.08
C LEU A 59 -15.64 -5.50 -15.07
N GLU A 60 -16.69 -5.79 -15.85
CA GLU A 60 -17.22 -7.14 -16.04
C GLU A 60 -16.16 -8.07 -16.63
N ALA A 61 -15.42 -7.60 -17.65
CA ALA A 61 -14.34 -8.37 -18.26
C ALA A 61 -13.21 -8.72 -17.27
N PHE A 62 -12.85 -7.79 -16.37
CA PHE A 62 -11.86 -8.05 -15.30
C PHE A 62 -12.38 -9.00 -14.21
N SER A 63 -13.68 -8.97 -13.91
CA SER A 63 -14.29 -9.80 -12.86
C SER A 63 -14.50 -11.25 -13.28
N ALA A 64 -14.42 -11.53 -14.58
CA ALA A 64 -14.50 -12.87 -15.15
C ALA A 64 -13.16 -13.62 -15.19
N LEU A 65 -12.06 -12.97 -14.77
CA LEU A 65 -10.71 -13.54 -14.65
C LEU A 65 -10.48 -14.13 -13.24
#